data_AF-A0A954TSV1-F1
#
_entry.id   AF-A0A954TSV1-F1
#
_cell.length_a   1.000
_cell.length_b   1.000
_cell.length_c   1.000
_cell.angle_alpha   90.00
_cell.angle_beta   90.00
_cell.angle_gamma   90.00
#
_symmetry.space_group_name_H-M   'P 1'
#
loop_
_entity.id
_entity.type
_entity.pdbx_description
1 polymer ?
#
loop_
_entity_poly.entity_id
_entity_poly.type
_entity_poly.pdbx_seq_one_letter_code
_entity_poly.pdbx_strand_id
1 'polypeptide(L)' 'MTDAEACFQKSLDVAKSQHAKAWKLRTTMSLCRLWQSQDRNNDAREALTSVYEWFQEGLQTPDLVDAKQLLDSLR' A
#
# COMPACT_ATOMS: atom_id res chain seq x y z
N MET A 1 -17.63 -21.88 -24.60
CA MET A 1 -16.28 -22.27 -24.15
C MET A 1 -15.37 -21.05 -24.21
N THR A 2 -15.50 -20.14 -23.26
CA THR A 2 -14.67 -18.90 -23.15
C THR A 2 -14.47 -18.45 -21.70
N ASP A 3 -15.07 -19.14 -20.72
CA ASP A 3 -15.05 -18.72 -19.31
C ASP A 3 -13.64 -18.74 -18.69
N ALA A 4 -12.76 -19.63 -19.15
CA ALA A 4 -11.37 -19.69 -18.67
C ALA A 4 -10.57 -18.44 -19.07
N GLU A 5 -10.67 -18.01 -20.34
CA GLU A 5 -9.97 -16.81 -20.83
C GLU A 5 -10.46 -15.55 -20.12
N ALA A 6 -11.78 -15.41 -19.93
CA ALA A 6 -12.35 -14.31 -19.17
C ALA A 6 -11.92 -14.30 -17.70
N CYS A 7 -11.75 -15.49 -17.09
CA CYS A 7 -11.22 -15.62 -15.73
C CYS A 7 -9.76 -15.18 -15.63
N PHE A 8 -8.91 -15.62 -16.55
CA PHE A 8 -7.50 -15.20 -16.60
C PHE A 8 -7.36 -13.70 -16.87
N GLN A 9 -8.18 -13.13 -17.75
CA GLN A 9 -8.18 -11.69 -18.03
C GLN A 9 -8.55 -10.89 -16.77
N LYS A 10 -9.60 -11.29 -16.05
CA LYS A 10 -9.97 -10.69 -14.76
C LYS A 10 -8.84 -10.81 -13.74
N SER A 11 -8.19 -11.97 -13.66
CA SER A 11 -7.05 -12.18 -12.76
C SER A 11 -5.88 -11.25 -13.10
N LEU A 12 -5.60 -11.00 -14.38
CA LEU A 12 -4.55 -10.07 -14.81
C LEU A 12 -4.90 -8.62 -14.46
N ASP A 13 -6.16 -8.21 -14.63
CA ASP A 13 -6.58 -6.85 -14.31
C ASP A 13 -6.58 -6.59 -12.79
N VAL A 14 -6.93 -7.60 -12.00
CA VAL A 14 -6.76 -7.57 -10.54
C VAL A 14 -5.27 -7.48 -10.17
N ALA A 15 -4.41 -8.30 -10.77
CA ALA A 15 -2.97 -8.27 -10.50
C ALA A 15 -2.34 -6.90 -10.85
N LYS A 16 -2.69 -6.31 -11.99
CA LYS A 16 -2.25 -4.95 -12.36
C LYS A 16 -2.69 -3.91 -11.35
N SER A 17 -3.96 -3.97 -10.94
CA SER A 17 -4.52 -3.04 -9.96
C SER A 17 -3.84 -3.19 -8.59
N GLN A 18 -3.61 -4.42 -8.14
CA GLN A 18 -2.88 -4.70 -6.90
C GLN A 18 -1.42 -4.24 -6.98
N HIS A 19 -0.76 -4.42 -8.13
CA HIS A 19 0.61 -3.95 -8.34
C HIS A 19 0.69 -2.42 -8.23
N ALA A 20 -0.21 -1.70 -8.91
CA ALA A 20 -0.29 -0.24 -8.81
C ALA A 20 -0.50 0.25 -7.37
N LYS A 21 -1.36 -0.43 -6.60
CA LYS A 21 -1.56 -0.15 -5.18
C LYS A 21 -0.28 -0.38 -4.38
N ALA A 22 0.37 -1.54 -4.54
CA ALA A 22 1.60 -1.88 -3.83
C ALA A 22 2.73 -0.87 -4.10
N TRP A 23 2.89 -0.41 -5.35
CA TRP A 23 3.83 0.66 -5.67
C TRP A 23 3.51 1.97 -4.95
N LYS A 24 2.24 2.38 -4.96
CA LYS A 24 1.79 3.58 -4.24
C LYS A 24 2.15 3.50 -2.75
N LEU A 25 1.92 2.36 -2.11
CA LEU A 25 2.27 2.15 -0.70
C LEU A 25 3.77 2.26 -0.45
N ARG A 26 4.61 1.59 -1.26
CA ARG A 26 6.07 1.66 -1.13
C ARG A 26 6.60 3.08 -1.31
N THR A 27 6.09 3.82 -2.29
CA THR A 27 6.47 5.23 -2.49
C THR A 27 6.07 6.09 -1.31
N THR A 28 4.85 5.92 -0.78
CA THR A 28 4.40 6.64 0.42
C THR A 28 5.26 6.30 1.63
N MET A 29 5.60 5.04 1.87
CA MET A 29 6.49 4.66 2.98
C MET A 29 7.87 5.32 2.87
N SER A 30 8.47 5.37 1.67
CA SER A 30 9.74 6.07 1.44
C SER A 30 9.64 7.56 1.73
N LEU A 31 8.52 8.20 1.34
CA LEU A 31 8.26 9.61 1.65
C LEU A 31 8.07 9.84 3.15
N CYS A 32 7.36 8.96 3.85
CA CYS A 32 7.18 9.02 5.29
C CYS A 32 8.49 8.89 6.05
N ARG A 33 9.41 8.00 5.61
CA ARG A 33 10.76 7.90 6.19
C ARG A 33 11.57 9.18 5.97
N LEU A 34 11.43 9.83 4.81
CA LEU A 34 12.06 11.12 4.56
C LEU A 34 11.50 12.20 5.51
N TRP A 35 10.18 12.28 5.65
CA TRP A 35 9.55 13.25 6.57
C TRP A 35 9.87 12.98 8.03
N GLN A 36 10.02 11.72 8.44
CA GLN A 36 10.50 11.36 9.78
C GLN A 36 11.89 11.95 10.07
N SER A 37 12.80 11.96 9.08
CA SER A 37 14.12 12.61 9.22
C SER A 37 14.08 14.14 9.27
N GLN A 38 12.91 14.75 9.00
CA GLN A 38 12.67 16.18 9.00
C GLN A 38 11.76 16.62 10.17
N ASP A 39 11.54 15.75 11.17
CA ASP A 39 10.61 15.96 12.29
C ASP A 39 9.15 16.21 11.88
N ARG A 40 8.76 15.78 10.67
CA ARG A 40 7.41 15.94 10.09
C ARG A 40 6.55 14.69 10.29
N ASN A 41 6.50 14.17 11.52
CA ASN A 41 5.82 12.91 11.83
C ASN A 41 4.30 12.97 11.59
N ASN A 42 3.66 14.11 11.83
CA ASN A 42 2.22 14.26 11.59
C ASN A 42 1.86 14.11 10.10
N ASP A 43 2.61 14.78 9.22
CA ASP A 43 2.40 14.68 7.76
C ASP A 43 2.64 13.26 7.26
N ALA A 44 3.69 12.59 7.78
CA ALA A 44 3.99 11.21 7.47
C ALA A 44 2.89 10.26 7.92
N ARG A 45 2.33 10.47 9.12
CA ARG A 45 1.25 9.66 9.66
C ARG A 45 -0.01 9.81 8.84
N GLU A 46 -0.40 11.04 8.50
CA GLU A 46 -1.62 11.31 7.72
C GLU A 46 -1.54 10.67 6.32
N ALA A 47 -0.44 10.89 5.61
CA ALA A 47 -0.26 10.32 4.27
C ALA A 47 -0.23 8.79 4.28
N LEU A 48 0.46 8.18 5.24
CA LEU A 48 0.55 6.72 5.34
C LEU A 48 -0.79 6.11 5.76
N THR A 49 -1.54 6.75 6.66
CA THR A 49 -2.87 6.29 7.08
C THR A 49 -3.83 6.28 5.90
N SER A 50 -3.89 7.36 5.11
CA SER A 50 -4.77 7.45 3.94
C SER A 50 -4.51 6.33 2.92
N VAL A 51 -3.23 6.00 2.69
CA VAL A 51 -2.87 4.94 1.76
C VAL A 51 -3.11 3.56 2.37
N TYR A 52 -2.80 3.36 3.64
CA TYR A 52 -3.00 2.10 4.38
C TYR A 52 -4.49 1.71 4.46
N GLU A 53 -5.39 2.66 4.70
CA GLU A 53 -6.84 2.44 4.71
C GLU A 53 -7.41 2.05 3.33
N TRP A 54 -6.69 2.32 2.25
CA TRP A 54 -7.12 1.93 0.90
C TRP A 54 -6.89 0.44 0.59
N PHE A 55 -6.23 -0.28 1.49
CA PHE A 55 -5.97 -1.72 1.40
C PHE A 55 -6.96 -2.59 2.21
N GLN A 56 -8.09 -2.06 2.67
CA GLN A 56 -9.03 -2.65 3.65
C GLN A 56 -9.70 -3.99 3.30
N GLU A 57 -9.24 -4.75 2.30
CA GLU A 57 -9.68 -6.14 2.11
C GLU A 57 -8.48 -7.07 1.82
N GLY A 58 -8.10 -7.84 2.84
CA GLY A 58 -7.55 -9.19 2.66
C GLY A 58 -6.07 -9.36 2.29
N LEU A 59 -5.27 -8.29 2.22
CA LEU A 59 -3.85 -8.42 1.90
C LEU A 59 -3.01 -8.32 3.18
N GLN A 60 -2.55 -9.45 3.72
CA GLN A 60 -1.41 -9.49 4.65
C GLN A 60 -0.10 -9.55 3.86
N THR A 61 0.11 -8.60 2.95
CA THR A 61 1.38 -8.54 2.22
C THR A 61 2.48 -8.02 3.13
N PRO A 62 3.75 -8.39 2.89
CA PRO A 62 4.88 -7.83 3.63
C PRO A 62 4.86 -6.29 3.66
N ASP A 63 4.49 -5.65 2.55
CA ASP A 63 4.41 -4.18 2.47
C ASP A 63 3.41 -3.58 3.47
N LEU A 64 2.30 -4.27 3.77
CA LEU A 64 1.30 -3.79 4.73
C LEU A 64 1.74 -4.00 6.18
N VAL A 65 2.51 -5.06 6.45
CA VAL A 65 3.14 -5.25 7.77
C VAL A 65 4.16 -4.14 8.02
N ASP A 66 5.02 -3.85 7.04
CA ASP A 66 6.01 -2.78 7.13
C ASP A 66 5.36 -1.40 7.28
N ALA A 67 4.28 -1.14 6.55
CA ALA A 67 3.51 0.10 6.66
C ALA A 67 2.91 0.29 8.05
N LYS A 68 2.40 -0.78 8.66
CA LYS A 68 1.88 -0.75 10.03
C LYS A 68 2.99 -0.46 11.04
N GLN A 69 4.14 -1.13 10.92
CA GLN A 69 5.29 -0.86 11.78
C GLN A 69 5.78 0.59 11.65
N LEU A 70 5.80 1.13 10.44
CA LEU A 70 6.15 2.53 10.20
C LEU A 70 5.13 3.47 10.84
N LEU A 71 3.82 3.21 10.70
CA LEU A 71 2.77 3.98 11.40
C LEU A 71 2.96 3.98 12.93
N ASP A 72 3.29 2.83 13.52
CA ASP A 72 3.52 2.71 14.96
C ASP A 72 4.78 3.49 15.40
N SER A 73 5.79 3.61 14.54
CA SER A 73 7.01 4.40 14.80
C SER A 73 6.84 5.92 14.62
N LEU A 74 5.75 6.36 13.99
CA LEU A 74 5.41 7.77 13.76
C LEU A 74 4.50 8.35 14.87
N ARG A 75 4.26 7.59 15.94
CA ARG A 75 3.52 8.03 17.13
C ARG A 75 4.24 9.11 17.91
#